data_AF-A0A7V4QRL4-F1
#
_entry.id   AF-A0A7V4QRL4-F1
#
_cell.length_a   1.000
_cell.length_b   1.000
_cell.length_c   1.000
_cell.angle_alpha   90.00
_cell.angle_beta   90.00
_cell.angle_gamma   90.00
#
_symmetry.space_group_name_H-M   'P 1'
#
loop_
_entity.id
_entity.type
_entity.pdbx_description
1 polymer ?
#
loop_
_entity_poly.entity_id
_entity_poly.type
_entity_poly.pdbx_seq_one_letter_code
_entity_poly.pdbx_strand_id
1 'polypeptide(L)'
;MTKRIAVCGKGGVGKTTVVCGIVNYLIEKNLTPILVVDADPNSNLAESLGLKYNLTIADIREELRNAQIPTHLSKAEYVDMKLQEALVEYKDFDLVVMGRPEGRECYCYINELLRTFLSKLSKNYKYVVVDTEAGMEHFSRRTTDNIDILIIVTIPTKVSFDTVKKILDLIPKLGLKIYDKKILLNLKE
;
A
#
# COMPACT_ATOMS: atom_id res chain seq x y z
N MET A 1 13.51 14.19 0.64
CA MET A 1 13.02 13.22 1.65
C MET A 1 11.61 12.86 1.27
N THR A 2 11.33 11.56 1.07
CA THR A 2 10.02 11.06 0.66
C THR A 2 9.00 11.25 1.78
N LYS A 3 7.82 11.76 1.46
CA LYS A 3 6.70 11.89 2.40
C LYS A 3 5.71 10.74 2.22
N ARG A 4 5.49 9.95 3.27
CA ARG A 4 4.62 8.77 3.26
C ARG A 4 3.29 9.04 3.94
N ILE A 5 2.20 8.83 3.21
CA ILE A 5 0.82 9.00 3.66
C ILE A 5 0.15 7.64 3.61
N ALA A 6 -0.32 7.13 4.73
CA ALA A 6 -1.06 5.86 4.80
C ALA A 6 -2.51 6.13 5.18
N VAL A 7 -3.44 5.46 4.50
CA VAL A 7 -4.88 5.57 4.76
C VAL A 7 -5.41 4.20 5.18
N CYS A 8 -5.92 4.11 6.40
CA CYS A 8 -6.45 2.85 6.96
C CYS A 8 -7.84 3.05 7.59
N GLY A 9 -8.50 1.97 7.98
CA GLY A 9 -9.84 2.01 8.55
C GLY A 9 -10.63 0.73 8.29
N LYS A 10 -11.88 0.68 8.75
CA LYS A 10 -12.77 -0.46 8.51
C LYS A 10 -13.05 -0.66 7.01
N GLY A 11 -13.33 -1.89 6.57
CA GLY A 11 -13.83 -2.14 5.21
C GLY A 11 -15.08 -1.31 4.88
N GLY A 12 -15.15 -0.76 3.67
CA GLY A 12 -16.33 -0.05 3.16
C GLY A 12 -16.54 1.40 3.65
N VAL A 13 -15.61 1.98 4.42
CA VAL A 13 -15.70 3.35 4.95
C VAL A 13 -15.24 4.46 3.98
N GLY A 14 -14.79 4.11 2.77
CA GLY A 14 -14.34 5.08 1.76
C GLY A 14 -12.85 5.44 1.81
N LYS A 15 -11.99 4.56 2.33
CA LYS A 15 -10.51 4.75 2.37
C LYS A 15 -9.94 5.05 0.99
N THR A 16 -10.27 4.20 0.03
CA THR A 16 -9.89 4.31 -1.38
C THR A 16 -10.30 5.65 -1.95
N THR A 17 -11.53 6.11 -1.72
CA THR A 17 -11.99 7.45 -2.14
C THR A 17 -11.14 8.57 -1.53
N VAL A 18 -10.78 8.46 -0.26
CA VAL A 18 -9.88 9.42 0.41
C VAL A 18 -8.48 9.38 -0.21
N VAL A 19 -7.95 8.20 -0.54
CA VAL A 19 -6.67 8.05 -1.26
C VAL A 19 -6.71 8.75 -2.60
N CYS A 20 -7.77 8.55 -3.39
CA CYS A 20 -7.96 9.24 -4.67
C CYS A 20 -7.95 10.76 -4.51
N GLY A 21 -8.66 11.28 -3.50
CA GLY A 21 -8.70 12.72 -3.20
C GLY A 21 -7.32 13.28 -2.81
N ILE A 22 -6.53 12.52 -2.05
CA ILE A 22 -5.15 12.89 -1.69
C ILE A 22 -4.27 12.94 -2.94
N VAL A 23 -4.32 11.90 -3.78
CA VAL A 23 -3.53 11.83 -5.02
C VAL A 23 -3.90 12.97 -5.96
N ASN A 24 -5.19 13.21 -6.18
CA ASN A 24 -5.67 14.31 -7.02
C ASN A 24 -5.19 15.67 -6.49
N TYR A 25 -5.29 15.91 -5.18
CA TYR A 25 -4.77 17.14 -4.57
C TYR A 25 -3.25 17.30 -4.79
N LEU A 26 -2.47 16.23 -4.66
CA LEU A 26 -1.02 16.29 -4.89
C LEU A 26 -0.71 16.62 -6.36
N ILE A 27 -1.44 16.04 -7.31
CA ILE A 27 -1.31 16.33 -8.75
C ILE A 27 -1.65 17.80 -9.03
N GLU A 28 -2.81 18.28 -8.57
CA GLU A 28 -3.25 19.67 -8.76
C GLU A 28 -2.27 20.71 -8.20
N LYS A 29 -1.53 20.35 -7.14
CA LYS A 29 -0.50 21.21 -6.53
C LYS A 29 0.90 21.02 -7.13
N ASN A 30 1.05 20.24 -8.21
CA ASN A 30 2.34 19.90 -8.81
C ASN A 30 3.32 19.30 -7.79
N LEU A 31 2.81 18.47 -6.87
CA LEU A 31 3.56 17.81 -5.80
C LEU A 31 3.96 16.39 -6.23
N THR A 32 4.73 16.30 -7.29
CA THR A 32 5.21 15.06 -7.92
C THR A 32 6.71 14.82 -7.62
N PRO A 33 7.27 13.63 -7.89
CA PRO A 33 6.63 12.38 -8.31
C PRO A 33 5.85 11.67 -7.19
N ILE A 34 4.77 10.97 -7.56
CA ILE A 34 3.82 10.29 -6.66
C ILE A 34 3.82 8.79 -6.95
N LEU A 35 3.99 7.98 -5.91
CA LEU A 35 3.75 6.53 -5.94
C LEU A 35 2.47 6.22 -5.16
N VAL A 36 1.56 5.50 -5.81
CA VAL A 36 0.33 4.98 -5.22
C VAL A 36 0.48 3.48 -5.01
N VAL A 37 0.15 3.01 -3.82
CA VAL A 37 0.28 1.60 -3.43
C VAL A 37 -1.08 1.10 -2.98
N ASP A 38 -1.67 0.18 -3.73
CA ASP A 38 -2.83 -0.59 -3.29
C ASP A 38 -2.34 -1.81 -2.50
N ALA A 39 -2.37 -1.71 -1.18
CA ALA A 39 -1.99 -2.77 -0.26
C ALA A 39 -3.22 -3.53 0.29
N ASP A 40 -4.37 -3.47 -0.39
CA ASP A 40 -5.53 -4.32 -0.10
C ASP A 40 -5.47 -5.57 -0.99
N PRO A 41 -5.49 -6.80 -0.41
CA PRO A 41 -5.54 -8.02 -1.21
C PRO A 41 -6.74 -8.08 -2.16
N ASN A 42 -7.84 -7.39 -1.85
CA ASN A 42 -9.02 -7.35 -2.70
C ASN A 42 -8.88 -6.36 -3.88
N SER A 43 -7.75 -5.63 -3.98
CA SER A 43 -7.39 -4.74 -5.11
C SER A 43 -8.47 -3.71 -5.50
N ASN A 44 -9.15 -3.17 -4.49
CA ASN A 44 -10.30 -2.30 -4.69
C ASN A 44 -9.92 -0.94 -5.32
N LEU A 45 -8.68 -0.46 -5.17
CA LEU A 45 -8.29 0.88 -5.61
C LEU A 45 -8.18 0.97 -7.13
N ALA A 46 -7.41 0.05 -7.73
CA ALA A 46 -7.21 0.04 -9.17
C ALA A 46 -8.52 -0.21 -9.92
N GLU A 47 -9.33 -1.16 -9.46
CA GLU A 47 -10.65 -1.45 -10.03
C GLU A 47 -11.61 -0.27 -9.90
N SER A 48 -11.71 0.34 -8.71
CA SER A 48 -12.61 1.48 -8.48
C SER A 48 -12.25 2.71 -9.31
N LEU A 49 -10.98 2.83 -9.71
CA LEU A 49 -10.47 3.93 -10.54
C LEU A 49 -10.41 3.58 -12.03
N GLY A 50 -10.77 2.35 -12.43
CA GLY A 50 -10.65 1.89 -13.82
C GLY A 50 -9.21 1.82 -14.33
N LEU A 51 -8.25 1.69 -13.42
CA LEU A 51 -6.82 1.61 -13.71
C LEU A 51 -6.48 0.20 -14.21
N LYS A 52 -5.75 0.13 -15.32
CA LYS A 52 -5.28 -1.14 -15.88
C LYS A 52 -3.91 -1.48 -15.32
N TYR A 53 -3.75 -2.70 -14.85
CA TYR A 53 -2.46 -3.23 -14.43
C TYR A 53 -2.33 -4.66 -14.95
N ASN A 54 -1.09 -5.09 -15.20
CA ASN A 54 -0.82 -6.38 -15.83
C ASN A 54 -0.22 -7.40 -14.85
N LEU A 55 0.38 -6.93 -13.76
CA LEU A 55 1.10 -7.75 -12.80
C LEU A 55 0.93 -7.19 -11.39
N THR A 56 0.65 -8.07 -10.42
CA THR A 56 0.57 -7.72 -9.00
C THR A 56 1.71 -8.35 -8.19
N ILE A 57 1.92 -7.90 -6.95
CA ILE A 57 2.90 -8.52 -6.05
C ILE A 57 2.54 -9.99 -5.75
N ALA A 58 1.25 -10.33 -5.70
CA ALA A 58 0.77 -11.69 -5.57
C ALA A 58 1.12 -12.55 -6.80
N ASP A 59 0.98 -12.02 -8.02
CA ASP A 59 1.36 -12.73 -9.25
C ASP A 59 2.86 -13.02 -9.29
N ILE A 60 3.69 -12.04 -8.89
CA ILE A 60 5.15 -12.23 -8.80
C ILE A 60 5.49 -13.39 -7.86
N ARG A 61 4.80 -13.50 -6.72
CA ARG A 61 4.99 -14.64 -5.81
C ARG A 61 4.69 -15.96 -6.50
N GLU A 62 3.56 -16.06 -7.20
CA GLU A 62 3.16 -17.28 -7.89
C GLU A 62 4.14 -17.65 -9.00
N GLU A 63 4.61 -16.66 -9.77
CA GLU A 63 5.66 -16.87 -10.76
C GLU A 63 6.93 -17.39 -10.10
N LEU A 64 7.39 -16.80 -8.99
CA LEU A 64 8.59 -17.24 -8.27
C LEU A 64 8.52 -18.68 -7.73
N ARG A 65 7.32 -19.22 -7.53
CA ARG A 65 7.14 -20.61 -7.09
C ARG A 65 7.44 -21.60 -8.22
N ASN A 66 7.03 -21.26 -9.44
CA ASN A 66 7.07 -22.16 -10.59
C ASN A 66 8.19 -21.81 -11.58
N ALA A 67 8.80 -20.63 -11.47
CA ALA A 67 9.81 -20.15 -12.39
C ALA A 67 11.15 -20.85 -12.20
N GLN A 68 11.72 -21.29 -13.31
CA GLN A 68 13.15 -21.56 -13.39
C GLN A 68 13.86 -20.22 -13.56
N ILE A 69 14.52 -19.78 -12.49
CA ILE A 69 15.31 -18.54 -12.50
C ILE A 69 16.44 -18.72 -13.52
N PRO A 70 16.63 -17.78 -14.48
CA PRO A 70 17.71 -17.86 -15.44
C PRO A 70 19.07 -18.01 -14.75
N THR A 71 19.93 -18.88 -15.26
CA THR A 71 21.21 -19.25 -14.63
C THR A 71 22.19 -18.08 -14.43
N HIS A 72 21.98 -16.96 -15.13
CA HIS A 72 22.78 -15.75 -15.03
C HIS A 72 22.23 -14.72 -14.04
N LEU A 73 21.09 -14.98 -13.40
CA LEU A 73 20.46 -14.08 -12.42
C LEU A 73 20.39 -14.75 -11.05
N SER A 74 20.69 -13.99 -10.01
CA SER A 74 20.32 -14.37 -8.65
C SER A 74 18.81 -14.25 -8.45
N LYS A 75 18.29 -14.96 -7.44
CA LYS A 75 16.88 -14.83 -7.04
C LYS A 75 16.49 -13.40 -6.68
N ALA A 76 17.41 -12.64 -6.07
CA ALA A 76 17.16 -11.25 -5.71
C ALA A 76 17.04 -10.33 -6.94
N GLU A 77 17.91 -10.50 -7.94
CA GLU A 77 17.85 -9.74 -9.19
C GLU A 77 16.60 -10.08 -10.00
N TYR A 78 16.20 -11.35 -10.03
CA TYR A 78 14.97 -11.76 -10.69
C TYR A 78 13.72 -11.18 -10.01
N VAL A 79 13.68 -11.19 -8.67
CA VAL A 79 12.62 -10.52 -7.89
C VAL A 79 12.59 -9.02 -8.19
N ASP A 80 13.74 -8.35 -8.20
CA ASP A 80 13.81 -6.91 -8.47
C ASP A 80 13.33 -6.58 -9.89
N MET A 81 13.70 -7.37 -10.89
CA MET A 81 13.22 -7.24 -12.27
C MET A 81 11.69 -7.37 -12.34
N LYS A 82 11.13 -8.40 -11.71
CA LYS A 82 9.68 -8.62 -11.66
C LYS A 82 8.94 -7.53 -10.91
N LEU A 83 9.52 -7.02 -9.83
CA LEU A 83 8.97 -5.88 -9.11
C LEU A 83 8.92 -4.61 -9.98
N GLN A 84 9.93 -4.36 -10.83
CA GLN A 84 9.87 -3.28 -11.82
C GLN A 84 8.76 -3.51 -12.85
N GLU A 85 8.55 -4.75 -13.31
CA GLU A 85 7.44 -5.09 -14.23
C GLU A 85 6.05 -4.84 -13.61
N ALA A 86 5.90 -4.95 -12.29
CA ALA A 86 4.65 -4.67 -11.59
C ALA A 86 4.40 -3.18 -11.33
N LEU A 87 5.39 -2.30 -11.57
CA LEU A 87 5.18 -0.87 -11.50
C LEU A 87 4.46 -0.40 -12.77
N VAL A 88 3.28 0.18 -12.59
CA VAL A 88 2.51 0.72 -13.71
C VAL A 88 2.65 2.23 -13.73
N GLU A 89 3.28 2.75 -14.79
CA GLU A 89 3.45 4.19 -14.99
C GLU A 89 2.17 4.80 -15.57
N TYR A 90 1.59 5.78 -14.86
CA TYR A 90 0.56 6.67 -15.40
C TYR A 90 1.14 8.05 -15.65
N LYS A 91 0.36 8.90 -16.32
CA LYS A 91 0.78 10.26 -16.67
C LYS A 91 1.27 11.09 -15.46
N ASP A 92 0.58 10.97 -14.32
CA ASP A 92 0.76 11.87 -13.19
C ASP A 92 1.20 11.16 -11.89
N PHE A 93 1.19 9.83 -11.87
CA PHE A 93 1.60 8.99 -10.73
C PHE A 93 1.96 7.58 -11.20
N ASP A 94 2.69 6.84 -10.39
CA ASP A 94 2.95 5.42 -10.62
C ASP A 94 2.15 4.56 -9.64
N LEU A 95 1.75 3.37 -10.06
CA LEU A 95 0.88 2.47 -9.32
C LEU A 95 1.55 1.13 -9.06
N VAL A 96 1.38 0.63 -7.84
CA VAL A 96 1.72 -0.73 -7.44
C VAL A 96 0.50 -1.38 -6.82
N VAL A 97 0.16 -2.59 -7.29
CA VAL A 97 -0.99 -3.35 -6.79
C VAL A 97 -0.51 -4.61 -6.09
N MET A 98 -0.91 -4.81 -4.83
CA MET A 98 -0.54 -5.98 -4.05
C MET A 98 -1.17 -7.25 -4.61
N GLY A 99 -2.45 -7.22 -5.00
CA GLY A 99 -3.16 -8.38 -5.53
C GLY A 99 -3.59 -9.39 -4.47
N ARG A 100 -4.50 -10.28 -4.85
CA ARG A 100 -4.97 -11.37 -3.99
C ARG A 100 -4.13 -12.63 -4.22
N PRO A 101 -3.53 -13.22 -3.17
CA PRO A 101 -2.92 -14.53 -3.32
C PRO A 101 -3.97 -15.61 -3.63
N GLU A 102 -3.67 -16.50 -4.56
CA GLU A 102 -4.40 -17.76 -4.70
C GLU A 102 -4.01 -18.75 -3.58
N GLY A 103 -4.99 -19.50 -3.06
CA GLY A 103 -4.78 -20.59 -2.10
C GLY A 103 -4.80 -20.23 -0.60
N ARG A 104 -4.43 -21.20 0.25
CA ARG A 104 -4.47 -21.13 1.73
C ARG A 104 -3.15 -20.62 2.37
N GLU A 105 -2.29 -19.95 1.62
CA GLU A 105 -0.91 -19.67 2.05
C GLU A 105 -0.68 -18.26 2.62
N CYS A 106 0.33 -18.15 3.50
CA CYS A 106 0.63 -17.01 4.36
C CYS A 106 0.91 -15.69 3.62
N TYR A 107 0.10 -14.67 3.91
CA TYR A 107 0.31 -13.26 3.56
C TYR A 107 1.71 -12.71 3.95
N CYS A 108 2.40 -13.36 4.89
CA CYS A 108 3.72 -12.96 5.40
C CYS A 108 4.77 -12.69 4.30
N TYR A 109 4.87 -13.56 3.30
CA TYR A 109 5.90 -13.42 2.25
C TYR A 109 5.57 -12.31 1.24
N ILE A 110 4.29 -12.14 0.89
CA ILE A 110 3.84 -11.03 0.03
C ILE A 110 4.11 -9.70 0.73
N ASN A 111 3.87 -9.65 2.03
CA ASN A 111 4.14 -8.46 2.84
C ASN A 111 5.64 -8.14 2.82
N GLU A 112 6.51 -9.14 2.94
CA GLU A 112 7.97 -8.97 2.84
C GLU A 112 8.41 -8.46 1.46
N LEU A 113 7.85 -9.00 0.37
CA LEU A 113 8.13 -8.54 -0.99
C LEU A 113 7.70 -7.07 -1.17
N LEU A 114 6.46 -6.73 -0.80
CA LEU A 114 5.95 -5.36 -0.88
C LEU A 114 6.83 -4.39 -0.08
N ARG A 115 7.27 -4.77 1.13
CA ARG A 115 8.17 -3.94 1.94
C ARG A 115 9.51 -3.71 1.27
N THR A 116 10.13 -4.78 0.76
CA THR A 116 11.41 -4.69 0.07
C THR A 116 11.29 -3.74 -1.11
N PHE A 117 10.19 -3.85 -1.85
CA PHE A 117 9.89 -2.98 -2.97
C PHE A 117 9.71 -1.52 -2.56
N LEU A 118 8.86 -1.25 -1.57
CA LEU A 118 8.62 0.10 -1.06
C LEU A 118 9.91 0.74 -0.51
N SER A 119 10.76 -0.03 0.18
CA SER A 119 12.02 0.48 0.73
C SER A 119 13.01 0.95 -0.35
N LYS A 120 12.99 0.31 -1.53
CA LYS A 120 13.83 0.66 -2.69
C LYS A 120 13.21 1.79 -3.50
N LEU A 121 11.97 1.62 -3.94
CA LEU A 121 11.31 2.57 -4.85
C LEU A 121 10.97 3.89 -4.19
N SER A 122 10.54 3.90 -2.92
CA SER A 122 10.03 5.12 -2.27
C SER A 122 11.02 6.29 -2.32
N LYS A 123 12.34 6.00 -2.38
CA LYS A 123 13.39 7.01 -2.48
C LYS A 123 13.33 7.87 -3.74
N ASN A 124 12.74 7.34 -4.82
CA ASN A 124 12.59 8.04 -6.10
C ASN A 124 11.34 8.93 -6.13
N TYR A 125 10.47 8.80 -5.13
CA TYR A 125 9.21 9.53 -5.07
C TYR A 125 9.25 10.64 -4.02
N LYS A 126 8.62 11.77 -4.33
CA LYS A 126 8.42 12.84 -3.35
C LYS A 126 7.30 12.45 -2.38
N TYR A 127 6.26 11.79 -2.89
CA TYR A 127 5.12 11.30 -2.11
C TYR A 127 4.86 9.83 -2.37
N VAL A 128 4.59 9.07 -1.30
CA VAL A 128 4.07 7.70 -1.37
C VAL A 128 2.74 7.68 -0.65
N VAL A 129 1.67 7.32 -1.35
CA VAL A 129 0.32 7.20 -0.80
C VAL A 129 -0.06 5.73 -0.79
N VAL A 130 -0.40 5.20 0.39
CA VAL A 130 -0.74 3.78 0.55
C VAL A 130 -2.18 3.62 1.00
N ASP A 131 -2.98 2.93 0.19
CA ASP A 131 -4.29 2.39 0.59
C ASP A 131 -4.06 1.05 1.27
N THR A 132 -4.44 0.93 2.54
CA THR A 132 -4.22 -0.29 3.32
C THR A 132 -5.52 -0.76 3.94
N GLU A 133 -5.68 -2.08 4.06
CA GLU A 133 -6.74 -2.66 4.88
C GLU A 133 -6.53 -2.26 6.37
N ALA A 134 -7.51 -2.55 7.24
CA ALA A 134 -7.45 -2.31 8.68
C ALA A 134 -6.18 -2.88 9.37
N GLY A 135 -5.46 -3.77 8.69
CA GLY A 135 -4.16 -4.29 9.07
C GLY A 135 -2.99 -3.41 8.58
N MET A 136 -2.14 -2.96 9.49
CA MET A 136 -0.89 -2.22 9.19
C MET A 136 0.35 -3.15 9.16
N GLU A 137 0.15 -4.45 9.10
CA GLU A 137 1.20 -5.48 9.10
C GLU A 137 2.09 -5.45 7.86
N HIS A 138 1.75 -4.70 6.82
CA HIS A 138 2.65 -4.43 5.69
C HIS A 138 3.77 -3.46 6.09
N PHE A 139 3.63 -2.73 7.20
CA PHE A 139 4.58 -1.68 7.62
C PHE A 139 5.47 -2.07 8.80
N SER A 140 5.22 -3.21 9.48
CA SER A 140 5.77 -3.49 10.82
C SER A 140 7.15 -4.16 10.94
N ARG A 141 7.98 -3.67 11.87
CA ARG A 141 8.95 -4.38 12.76
C ARG A 141 10.43 -4.03 12.74
N ARG A 142 11.06 -3.51 11.67
CA ARG A 142 12.50 -3.10 11.73
C ARG A 142 13.05 -2.38 10.48
N THR A 143 12.19 -1.90 9.58
CA THR A 143 12.61 -1.10 8.42
C THR A 143 12.33 0.38 8.62
N THR A 144 13.15 1.22 8.00
CA THR A 144 13.22 2.69 8.08
C THR A 144 12.01 3.43 7.49
N ASP A 145 10.88 2.75 7.32
CA ASP A 145 9.70 3.27 6.64
C ASP A 145 8.74 3.91 7.64
N ASN A 146 9.14 5.07 8.13
CA ASN A 146 8.29 5.92 8.95
C ASN A 146 7.08 6.37 8.12
N ILE A 147 5.91 6.44 8.76
CA ILE A 147 4.71 7.03 8.19
C ILE A 147 4.63 8.47 8.67
N ASP A 148 4.67 9.43 7.75
CA ASP A 148 4.57 10.85 8.09
C ASP A 148 3.16 11.21 8.51
N ILE A 149 2.16 10.70 7.78
CA ILE A 149 0.75 10.95 8.06
C ILE A 149 -0.01 9.63 7.98
N LEU A 150 -0.63 9.23 9.09
CA LEU A 150 -1.63 8.17 9.12
C LEU A 150 -3.02 8.80 9.18
N ILE A 151 -3.87 8.49 8.19
CA ILE A 151 -5.28 8.90 8.17
C ILE A 151 -6.14 7.66 8.43
N ILE A 152 -6.85 7.67 9.55
CA ILE A 152 -7.80 6.61 9.91
C ILE A 152 -9.20 7.07 9.49
N VAL A 153 -9.74 6.47 8.44
CA VAL A 153 -11.09 6.78 7.93
C VAL A 153 -12.12 5.96 8.71
N THR A 154 -13.19 6.62 9.14
CA THR A 154 -14.28 6.02 9.90
C THR A 154 -15.63 6.61 9.50
N ILE A 155 -16.71 5.88 9.74
CA ILE A 155 -18.10 6.36 9.62
C ILE A 155 -18.72 6.53 11.02
N PRO A 156 -19.85 7.27 11.18
CA PRO A 156 -20.46 7.51 12.50
C PRO A 156 -21.23 6.28 13.03
N THR A 157 -20.54 5.15 13.17
CA THR A 157 -21.09 3.91 13.75
C THR A 157 -20.18 3.41 14.86
N LYS A 158 -20.78 2.85 15.92
CA LYS A 158 -20.03 2.27 17.05
C LYS A 158 -18.94 1.29 16.60
N VAL A 159 -19.29 0.38 15.69
CA VAL A 159 -18.36 -0.63 15.17
C VAL A 159 -17.17 0.00 14.46
N SER A 160 -17.36 1.08 13.69
CA SER A 160 -16.27 1.77 13.00
C SER A 160 -15.33 2.46 14.00
N PHE A 161 -15.88 3.12 15.03
CA PHE A 161 -15.08 3.70 16.11
C PHE A 161 -14.31 2.64 16.92
N ASP A 162 -14.89 1.47 17.16
CA ASP A 162 -14.20 0.37 17.81
C ASP A 162 -13.03 -0.15 16.95
N THR A 163 -13.16 -0.15 15.62
CA THR A 163 -12.04 -0.44 14.71
C THR A 163 -10.94 0.62 14.81
N VAL A 164 -11.28 1.91 14.89
CA VAL A 164 -10.29 2.98 15.08
C VAL A 164 -9.48 2.74 16.36
N LYS A 165 -10.13 2.41 17.48
CA LYS A 165 -9.44 2.07 18.73
C LYS A 165 -8.48 0.90 18.56
N LYS A 166 -8.93 -0.20 17.94
CA LYS A 166 -8.08 -1.36 17.66
C LYS A 166 -6.84 -1.01 16.82
N ILE A 167 -7.01 -0.18 15.79
CA ILE A 167 -5.89 0.30 14.96
C ILE A 167 -4.90 1.10 15.81
N LEU A 168 -5.39 2.03 16.64
CA LEU A 168 -4.55 2.84 17.53
C LEU A 168 -3.77 1.98 18.53
N ASP A 169 -4.38 0.92 19.06
CA ASP A 169 -3.74 -0.03 19.97
C ASP A 169 -2.72 -0.96 19.29
N LEU A 170 -2.86 -1.19 17.97
CA LEU A 170 -1.94 -2.01 17.18
C LEU A 170 -0.67 -1.25 16.80
N ILE A 171 -0.75 0.05 16.50
CA ILE A 171 0.40 0.89 16.11
C ILE A 171 1.63 0.69 17.01
N PRO A 172 1.56 0.81 18.36
CA PRO A 172 2.72 0.63 19.23
C PRO A 172 3.25 -0.81 19.20
N LYS A 173 2.37 -1.82 19.07
CA LYS A 173 2.75 -3.25 19.02
C LYS A 173 3.51 -3.61 17.75
N LEU A 174 3.28 -2.87 16.67
CA LEU A 174 3.95 -3.05 15.38
C LEU A 174 5.30 -2.32 15.30
N GLY A 175 5.64 -1.50 16.30
CA GLY A 175 6.88 -0.72 16.33
C GLY A 175 6.92 0.38 15.26
N LEU A 176 5.75 0.85 14.79
CA LEU A 176 5.64 1.84 13.73
C LEU A 176 5.93 3.25 14.28
N LYS A 177 6.82 3.98 13.62
CA LYS A 177 7.01 5.41 13.86
C LYS A 177 6.04 6.17 12.98
N ILE A 178 5.07 6.82 13.63
CA ILE A 178 4.05 7.63 12.97
C ILE A 178 4.12 9.04 13.53
N TYR A 179 4.44 10.02 12.66
CA TYR A 179 4.67 11.40 13.06
C TYR A 179 3.37 12.17 13.29
N ASP A 180 2.39 12.04 12.38
CA ASP A 180 1.07 12.67 12.52
C ASP A 180 -0.04 11.62 12.32
N LYS A 181 -1.05 11.65 13.20
CA LYS A 181 -2.22 10.76 13.15
C LYS A 181 -3.48 11.60 13.04
N LYS A 182 -4.29 11.36 12.03
CA LYS A 182 -5.57 12.03 11.79
C LYS A 182 -6.69 10.98 11.76
N ILE A 183 -7.86 11.35 12.28
CA ILE A 183 -9.09 10.59 12.12
C ILE A 183 -9.98 11.38 11.16
N LEU A 184 -10.44 10.75 10.09
CA LEU A 184 -11.34 11.35 9.12
C LEU A 184 -12.71 10.68 9.25
N LEU A 185 -13.71 11.45 9.66
CA LEU A 185 -15.10 11.01 9.71
C LEU A 185 -15.71 11.19 8.32
N ASN A 186 -15.95 10.08 7.61
CA ASN A 186 -16.63 10.05 6.34
C ASN A 186 -18.13 9.87 6.56
N LEU A 187 -18.92 10.87 6.15
CA LEU A 187 -20.38 10.83 6.19
C LEU A 187 -20.83 10.21 4.87
N LYS A 188 -20.76 8.88 4.81
CA LYS A 188 -21.28 8.11 3.67
C LYS A 188 -22.80 8.30 3.66
N GLU A 189 -23.30 9.15 2.77
CA GLU A 189 -24.73 9.24 2.41
C GLU A 189 -25.16 7.98 1.64
#